data_AF-Q4D060-F1
#
_entry.id   AF-Q4D060-F1
#
_cell.length_a   1.000
_cell.length_b   1.000
_cell.length_c   1.000
_cell.angle_alpha   90.00
_cell.angle_beta   90.00
_cell.angle_gamma   90.00
#
_symmetry.space_group_name_H-M   'P 1'
#
loop_
_entity.id
_entity.type
_entity.pdbx_description
1 polymer ?
#
loop_
_entity_poly.entity_id
_entity_poly.type
_entity_poly.pdbx_seq_one_letter_code
_entity_poly.pdbx_strand_id
1 'polypeptide(L)'
;MSFLPIRVCVLVCSYEGSDSELKEYEGEIVQTPQHYFTEEDSKEFVFTLEFVKKATAYRQIRQLVKSGAFDVFYNQCDGAIDEDKAGVEVVQALESFKVPFTGAISKYYELSKPEMKRMAHYCAVKTAPYAVLEAGDNVRELCAALHFPLIVKHISGYSSVGMDKSCKVYDMDALKERVARFIDQYQSALVEEFISGDEATVLVCADASQPGGIRVFPPVMVQFPEGEDFKHFHLKWETYEGMIWRLVSEDDPALPDIIHIARTAFLHMMGGVGYGRVDVRIDREKNTVVFLEINPNCGIMYPYGQEGSADWILRLTPEFKQKEFAKLQISEAIRIHKCKQPLFRCAYDPVREYYICATRDIPAGSIIFEGEGRLVRLCTKPYVKANWSEVEYNEFLHDAWPVGAEGHYYALWDLESSDWRAVNHSCDPNMGFCPNRSLNVHALRDIAKGEELTMDCRLFMDDTMPPFQCHCKTSICAGWIRGGVMRESHFFESYTERLIHREDKFITQLTRN
;
A
#
# COMPACT_ATOMS: atom_id res chain seq x y z
N MET A 1 28.38 10.78 20.41
CA MET A 1 27.31 10.14 21.22
C MET A 1 27.08 8.78 20.60
N SER A 2 27.28 7.67 21.33
CA SER A 2 26.88 6.36 20.81
C SER A 2 25.36 6.35 20.75
N PHE A 3 24.79 6.22 19.55
CA PHE A 3 23.37 5.94 19.43
C PHE A 3 23.11 4.56 20.06
N LEU A 4 22.03 4.43 20.83
CA LEU A 4 21.57 3.11 21.27
C LEU A 4 21.24 2.27 20.02
N PRO A 5 21.52 0.95 20.02
CA PRO A 5 21.16 0.11 18.89
C PRO A 5 19.64 0.08 18.70
N ILE A 6 19.20 -0.05 17.46
CA ILE A 6 17.78 -0.21 17.11
C ILE A 6 17.34 -1.60 17.57
N ARG A 7 16.31 -1.66 18.41
CA ARG A 7 15.74 -2.92 18.92
C ARG A 7 14.67 -3.41 17.96
N VAL A 8 14.97 -4.51 17.27
CA VAL A 8 14.15 -5.08 16.20
C VAL A 8 13.46 -6.35 16.69
N CYS A 9 12.12 -6.38 16.66
CA CYS A 9 11.36 -7.60 16.88
C CYS A 9 11.14 -8.29 15.53
N VAL A 10 11.76 -9.45 15.30
CA VAL A 10 11.53 -10.26 14.09
C VAL A 10 10.36 -11.20 14.34
N LEU A 11 9.27 -11.00 13.58
CA LEU A 11 8.04 -11.79 13.69
C LEU A 11 8.06 -12.91 12.65
N VAL A 12 8.05 -14.17 13.09
CA VAL A 12 8.07 -15.34 12.20
C VAL A 12 6.84 -16.23 12.43
N CYS A 13 6.42 -16.95 11.39
CA CYS A 13 5.33 -17.91 11.48
C CYS A 13 5.64 -19.01 12.51
N SER A 14 4.71 -19.24 13.44
CA SER A 14 4.71 -20.42 14.30
C SER A 14 3.85 -21.52 13.69
N TYR A 15 4.45 -22.69 13.45
CA TYR A 15 3.72 -23.91 13.08
C TYR A 15 3.23 -24.74 14.28
N GLU A 16 3.44 -24.26 15.52
CA GLU A 16 2.92 -24.93 16.71
C GLU A 16 1.38 -24.97 16.68
N GLY A 17 0.84 -26.19 16.62
CA GLY A 17 -0.60 -26.44 16.50
C GLY A 17 -1.17 -26.29 15.09
N SER A 18 -0.32 -25.95 14.10
CA SER A 18 -0.73 -25.78 12.70
C SER A 18 -1.00 -27.12 12.01
N ASP A 19 -2.02 -27.15 11.16
CA ASP A 19 -2.33 -28.23 10.21
C ASP A 19 -1.86 -27.95 8.76
N SER A 20 -1.16 -26.85 8.54
CA SER A 20 -0.62 -26.48 7.22
C SER A 20 0.26 -27.57 6.63
N GLU A 21 0.04 -27.89 5.36
CA GLU A 21 0.87 -28.82 4.58
C GLU A 21 2.33 -28.35 4.46
N LEU A 22 2.59 -27.03 4.59
CA LEU A 22 3.94 -26.46 4.56
C LEU A 22 4.73 -26.75 5.83
N LYS A 23 4.08 -27.20 6.92
CA LYS A 23 4.73 -27.47 8.20
C LYS A 23 5.88 -28.46 8.09
N GLU A 24 5.77 -29.47 7.24
CA GLU A 24 6.84 -30.47 7.05
C GLU A 24 8.06 -29.91 6.29
N TYR A 25 7.86 -28.87 5.49
CA TYR A 25 8.88 -28.29 4.62
C TYR A 25 9.52 -27.01 5.20
N GLU A 26 8.70 -26.14 5.82
CA GLU A 26 9.10 -24.85 6.38
C GLU A 26 9.11 -24.82 7.91
N GLY A 27 8.59 -25.86 8.59
CA GLY A 27 8.32 -25.83 10.03
C GLY A 27 9.53 -25.52 10.92
N GLU A 28 10.72 -25.89 10.46
CA GLU A 28 11.99 -25.64 11.15
C GLU A 28 12.79 -24.47 10.55
N ILE A 29 12.35 -23.93 9.41
CA ILE A 29 13.05 -22.88 8.68
C ILE A 29 12.65 -21.52 9.24
N VAL A 30 13.62 -20.82 9.82
CA VAL A 30 13.41 -19.47 10.37
C VAL A 30 13.94 -18.44 9.39
N GLN A 31 13.03 -17.68 8.79
CA GLN A 31 13.35 -16.50 7.99
C GLN A 31 13.70 -15.34 8.94
N THR A 32 14.98 -14.95 9.03
CA THR A 32 15.40 -13.85 9.91
C THR A 32 16.62 -13.11 9.37
N PRO A 33 16.64 -11.76 9.44
CA PRO A 33 17.82 -11.00 9.08
C PRO A 33 19.05 -11.37 9.93
N GLN A 34 18.87 -11.92 11.15
CA GLN A 34 19.95 -12.29 12.06
C GLN A 34 21.01 -13.19 11.44
N HIS A 35 20.65 -14.04 10.47
CA HIS A 35 21.59 -14.90 9.74
C HIS A 35 22.74 -14.13 9.06
N TYR A 36 22.53 -12.84 8.79
CA TYR A 36 23.42 -11.99 8.00
C TYR A 36 24.10 -10.88 8.81
N PHE A 37 23.87 -10.84 10.13
CA PHE A 37 24.44 -9.85 11.04
C PHE A 37 25.45 -10.53 11.95
N THR A 38 26.54 -9.82 12.23
CA THR A 38 27.60 -10.31 13.12
C THR A 38 27.48 -9.69 14.51
N GLU A 39 28.28 -10.17 15.47
CA GLU A 39 28.34 -9.58 16.80
C GLU A 39 28.76 -8.09 16.77
N GLU A 40 29.57 -7.67 15.81
CA GLU A 40 29.95 -6.26 15.64
C GLU A 40 28.73 -5.38 15.33
N ASP A 41 27.77 -5.93 14.58
CA ASP A 41 26.54 -5.23 14.19
C ASP A 41 25.57 -5.02 15.37
N SER A 42 25.79 -5.70 16.50
CA SER A 42 24.97 -5.55 17.72
C SER A 42 24.98 -4.13 18.29
N LYS A 43 25.98 -3.33 17.93
CA LYS A 43 26.08 -1.90 18.28
C LYS A 43 25.08 -1.04 17.50
N GLU A 44 24.61 -1.50 16.35
CA GLU A 44 23.65 -0.82 15.49
C GLU A 44 22.25 -1.44 15.61
N PHE A 45 22.15 -2.77 15.69
CA PHE A 45 20.88 -3.51 15.71
C PHE A 45 20.89 -4.63 16.74
N VAL A 46 19.84 -4.72 17.55
CA VAL A 46 19.59 -5.86 18.43
C VAL A 46 18.31 -6.53 17.98
N PHE A 47 18.40 -7.79 17.57
CA PHE A 47 17.25 -8.56 17.10
C PHE A 47 16.70 -9.45 18.22
N THR A 48 15.37 -9.59 18.25
CA THR A 48 14.66 -10.56 19.10
C THR A 48 13.67 -11.30 18.22
N LEU A 49 13.76 -12.63 18.21
CA LEU A 49 12.89 -13.48 17.39
C LEU A 49 11.62 -13.83 18.19
N GLU A 50 10.47 -13.66 17.55
CA GLU A 50 9.16 -13.95 18.12
C GLU A 50 8.34 -14.80 17.15
N PHE A 51 7.94 -16.00 17.60
CA PHE A 51 7.11 -16.93 16.83
C PHE A 51 5.63 -16.60 17.04
N VAL A 52 4.92 -16.33 15.96
CA VAL A 52 3.53 -15.86 15.98
C VAL A 52 2.60 -16.93 15.43
N LYS A 53 1.60 -17.32 16.23
CA LYS A 53 0.54 -18.24 15.79
C LYS A 53 -0.57 -17.43 15.14
N LYS A 54 -1.14 -17.91 14.03
CA LYS A 54 -2.32 -17.31 13.38
C LYS A 54 -3.44 -17.04 14.38
N ALA A 55 -3.80 -18.06 15.18
CA ALA A 55 -4.86 -18.00 16.17
C ALA A 55 -4.68 -16.96 17.29
N THR A 56 -3.45 -16.55 17.61
CA THR A 56 -3.16 -15.60 18.71
C THR A 56 -2.41 -14.35 18.27
N ALA A 57 -2.25 -14.13 16.97
CA ALA A 57 -1.43 -13.08 16.39
C ALA A 57 -1.71 -11.70 17.02
N TYR A 58 -2.96 -11.22 16.97
CA TYR A 58 -3.30 -9.90 17.52
C TYR A 58 -2.92 -9.75 19.01
N ARG A 59 -3.14 -10.79 19.83
CA ARG A 59 -2.81 -10.77 21.26
C ARG A 59 -1.31 -10.73 21.49
N GLN A 60 -0.54 -11.51 20.73
CA GLN A 60 0.91 -11.53 20.78
C GLN A 60 1.49 -10.17 20.38
N ILE A 61 1.06 -9.63 19.23
CA ILE A 61 1.49 -8.30 18.78
C ILE A 61 1.18 -7.24 19.82
N ARG A 62 -0.02 -7.24 20.42
CA ARG A 62 -0.35 -6.31 21.51
C ARG A 62 0.60 -6.42 22.70
N GLN A 63 0.96 -7.63 23.12
CA GLN A 63 1.89 -7.84 24.24
C GLN A 63 3.28 -7.30 23.90
N LEU A 64 3.78 -7.59 22.70
CA LEU A 64 5.07 -7.10 22.21
C LEU A 64 5.11 -5.57 22.14
N VAL A 65 4.08 -4.95 21.55
CA VAL A 65 3.96 -3.48 21.49
C VAL A 65 3.91 -2.87 22.90
N LYS A 66 3.08 -3.41 23.79
CA LYS A 66 2.93 -2.88 25.16
C LYS A 66 4.16 -3.04 26.03
N SER A 67 5.08 -3.94 25.69
CA SER A 67 6.33 -4.10 26.42
C SER A 67 7.24 -2.86 26.30
N GLY A 68 7.10 -2.07 25.23
CA GLY A 68 8.00 -0.95 24.92
C GLY A 68 9.44 -1.40 24.60
N ALA A 69 9.66 -2.70 24.37
CA ALA A 69 10.98 -3.29 24.17
C ALA A 69 11.54 -3.08 22.76
N PHE A 70 10.72 -2.68 21.79
CA PHE A 70 11.08 -2.67 20.37
C PHE A 70 10.85 -1.31 19.72
N ASP A 71 11.76 -0.95 18.82
CA ASP A 71 11.70 0.27 18.02
C ASP A 71 11.11 0.03 16.63
N VAL A 72 11.08 -1.22 16.16
CA VAL A 72 10.54 -1.66 14.87
C VAL A 72 10.23 -3.15 14.85
N PHE A 73 9.21 -3.54 14.10
CA PHE A 73 8.85 -4.93 13.85
C PHE A 73 9.29 -5.35 12.44
N TYR A 74 10.16 -6.34 12.35
CA TYR A 74 10.55 -6.95 11.09
C TYR A 74 9.59 -8.11 10.81
N ASN A 75 8.58 -7.88 9.97
CA ASN A 75 7.54 -8.87 9.69
C ASN A 75 8.04 -9.90 8.65
N GLN A 76 8.05 -11.17 9.03
CA GLN A 76 8.28 -12.35 8.17
C GLN A 76 7.09 -13.32 8.23
N CYS A 77 5.93 -12.87 8.70
CA CYS A 77 4.70 -13.62 8.65
C CYS A 77 4.07 -13.45 7.25
N ASP A 78 4.06 -14.53 6.48
CA ASP A 78 3.75 -14.59 5.05
C ASP A 78 2.55 -15.49 4.70
N GLY A 79 1.78 -15.91 5.71
CA GLY A 79 0.60 -16.76 5.53
C GLY A 79 -0.48 -16.12 4.67
N ALA A 80 -0.98 -16.88 3.70
CA ALA A 80 -2.21 -16.55 2.98
C ALA A 80 -3.43 -16.63 3.92
N ILE A 81 -4.56 -16.05 3.50
CA ILE A 81 -5.78 -16.04 4.32
C ILE A 81 -6.29 -17.45 4.64
N ASP A 82 -6.10 -18.40 3.74
CA ASP A 82 -6.54 -19.80 3.84
C ASP A 82 -5.50 -20.73 4.47
N GLU A 83 -4.24 -20.32 4.62
CA GLU A 83 -3.18 -21.12 5.24
C GLU A 83 -3.22 -21.05 6.78
N ASP A 84 -2.99 -22.16 7.49
CA ASP A 84 -2.88 -22.15 8.95
C ASP A 84 -1.47 -21.71 9.45
N LYS A 85 -1.02 -20.54 8.99
CA LYS A 85 0.19 -19.86 9.48
C LYS A 85 -0.04 -18.34 9.54
N ALA A 86 0.73 -17.66 10.39
CA ALA A 86 0.49 -16.24 10.63
C ALA A 86 0.72 -15.40 9.36
N GLY A 87 -0.17 -14.45 9.10
CA GLY A 87 -0.19 -13.67 7.87
C GLY A 87 -0.75 -12.26 8.04
N VAL A 88 -1.78 -11.93 7.27
CA VAL A 88 -2.38 -10.58 7.20
C VAL A 88 -2.83 -10.03 8.55
N GLU A 89 -3.28 -10.88 9.48
CA GLU A 89 -3.71 -10.48 10.81
C GLU A 89 -2.58 -9.89 11.67
N VAL A 90 -1.33 -10.27 11.39
CA VAL A 90 -0.14 -9.66 12.01
C VAL A 90 0.00 -8.22 11.52
N VAL A 91 -0.11 -8.01 10.21
CA VAL A 91 -0.02 -6.69 9.58
C VAL A 91 -1.14 -5.78 10.07
N GLN A 92 -2.39 -6.26 10.10
CA GLN A 92 -3.53 -5.53 10.63
C GLN A 92 -3.34 -5.15 12.11
N ALA A 93 -2.77 -6.05 12.93
CA ALA A 93 -2.45 -5.73 14.32
C ALA A 93 -1.41 -4.60 14.41
N LEU A 94 -0.31 -4.69 13.66
CA LEU A 94 0.76 -3.68 13.63
C LEU A 94 0.23 -2.31 13.17
N GLU A 95 -0.62 -2.29 12.16
CA GLU A 95 -1.32 -1.08 11.68
C GLU A 95 -2.23 -0.49 12.75
N SER A 96 -3.02 -1.32 13.45
CA SER A 96 -3.92 -0.87 14.51
C SER A 96 -3.18 -0.22 15.69
N PHE A 97 -2.00 -0.75 16.03
CA PHE A 97 -1.12 -0.18 17.05
C PHE A 97 -0.26 0.97 16.53
N LYS A 98 -0.32 1.26 15.22
CA LYS A 98 0.41 2.33 14.55
C LYS A 98 1.91 2.25 14.81
N VAL A 99 2.48 1.05 14.90
CA VAL A 99 3.94 0.85 15.13
C VAL A 99 4.71 0.79 13.81
N PRO A 100 6.02 1.06 13.80
CA PRO A 100 6.87 0.86 12.62
C PRO A 100 7.03 -0.64 12.33
N PHE A 101 6.78 -1.03 11.08
CA PHE A 101 6.99 -2.40 10.62
C PHE A 101 7.45 -2.47 9.14
N THR A 102 8.15 -3.54 8.79
CA THR A 102 8.64 -3.82 7.43
C THR A 102 7.61 -4.60 6.60
N GLY A 103 7.74 -4.56 5.26
CA GLY A 103 6.88 -5.31 4.35
C GLY A 103 5.64 -4.54 3.89
N ALA A 104 4.70 -5.26 3.26
CA ALA A 104 3.48 -4.68 2.72
C ALA A 104 2.45 -4.32 3.81
N ILE A 105 1.58 -3.36 3.50
CA ILE A 105 0.40 -3.03 4.33
C ILE A 105 -0.76 -3.98 4.01
N SER A 106 -1.73 -4.08 4.92
CA SER A 106 -2.85 -5.04 4.79
C SER A 106 -3.64 -4.86 3.49
N LYS A 107 -3.79 -3.61 3.02
CA LYS A 107 -4.46 -3.26 1.75
C LYS A 107 -3.87 -3.97 0.52
N TYR A 108 -2.58 -4.24 0.50
CA TYR A 108 -1.87 -4.82 -0.65
C TYR A 108 -1.33 -6.23 -0.35
N TYR A 109 -1.73 -6.81 0.79
CA TYR A 109 -1.14 -8.05 1.30
C TYR A 109 -1.47 -9.26 0.41
N GLU A 110 -2.70 -9.32 -0.11
CA GLU A 110 -3.22 -10.49 -0.83
C GLU A 110 -4.03 -10.08 -2.07
N LEU A 111 -3.40 -9.27 -2.93
CA LEU A 111 -4.02 -8.88 -4.18
C LEU A 111 -4.20 -10.12 -5.08
N SER A 112 -5.36 -10.28 -5.70
CA SER A 112 -5.59 -11.43 -6.59
C SER A 112 -4.88 -11.25 -7.94
N LYS A 113 -4.53 -12.36 -8.60
CA LYS A 113 -3.94 -12.36 -9.95
C LYS A 113 -4.84 -11.63 -10.98
N PRO A 114 -6.18 -11.79 -10.99
CA PRO A 114 -7.04 -10.98 -11.86
C PRO A 114 -6.98 -9.47 -11.57
N GLU A 115 -6.89 -9.05 -10.31
CA GLU A 115 -6.72 -7.63 -9.95
C GLU A 115 -5.36 -7.09 -10.40
N MET A 116 -4.29 -7.87 -10.20
CA MET A 116 -2.95 -7.53 -10.71
C MET A 116 -2.96 -7.38 -12.23
N LYS A 117 -3.61 -8.31 -12.96
CA LYS A 117 -3.74 -8.25 -14.43
C LYS A 117 -4.55 -7.06 -14.91
N ARG A 118 -5.65 -6.74 -14.21
CA ARG A 118 -6.44 -5.53 -14.50
C ARG A 118 -5.59 -4.28 -14.33
N MET A 119 -4.84 -4.18 -13.23
CA MET A 119 -3.93 -3.06 -13.02
C MET A 119 -2.84 -3.00 -14.09
N ALA A 120 -2.23 -4.15 -14.41
CA ALA A 120 -1.22 -4.26 -15.46
C ALA A 120 -1.73 -3.75 -16.82
N HIS A 121 -2.96 -4.10 -17.20
CA HIS A 121 -3.59 -3.60 -18.43
C HIS A 121 -3.68 -2.06 -18.44
N TYR A 122 -4.19 -1.44 -17.37
CA TYR A 122 -4.28 0.02 -17.28
C TYR A 122 -2.92 0.73 -17.19
N CYS A 123 -1.87 0.00 -16.81
CA CYS A 123 -0.48 0.46 -16.80
C CYS A 123 0.31 0.06 -18.05
N ALA A 124 -0.34 -0.45 -19.10
CA ALA A 124 0.29 -0.93 -20.34
C ALA A 124 1.38 -2.00 -20.13
N VAL A 125 1.28 -2.78 -19.05
CA VAL A 125 2.12 -3.95 -18.76
C VAL A 125 1.48 -5.19 -19.37
N LYS A 126 2.23 -5.91 -20.21
CA LYS A 126 1.75 -7.14 -20.86
C LYS A 126 1.54 -8.25 -19.84
N THR A 127 0.40 -8.93 -19.93
CA THR A 127 0.09 -10.15 -19.19
C THR A 127 -0.41 -11.22 -20.15
N ALA A 128 -0.33 -12.50 -19.76
CA ALA A 128 -0.88 -13.58 -20.57
C ALA A 128 -2.40 -13.41 -20.73
N PRO A 129 -2.96 -13.66 -21.93
CA PRO A 129 -4.39 -13.81 -22.13
C PRO A 129 -4.95 -14.83 -21.14
N TYR A 130 -6.10 -14.53 -20.56
CA TYR A 130 -6.65 -15.32 -19.46
C TYR A 130 -8.18 -15.31 -19.42
N ALA A 131 -8.73 -16.26 -18.68
CA ALA A 131 -10.13 -16.32 -18.28
C ALA A 131 -10.22 -16.69 -16.79
N VAL A 132 -11.23 -16.17 -16.10
CA VAL A 132 -11.58 -16.55 -14.72
C VAL A 132 -12.88 -17.35 -14.80
N LEU A 133 -12.90 -18.51 -14.16
CA LEU A 133 -13.97 -19.49 -14.28
C LEU A 133 -14.51 -19.84 -12.88
N GLU A 134 -15.82 -19.87 -12.76
CA GLU A 134 -16.58 -20.22 -11.55
C GLU A 134 -17.55 -21.38 -11.80
N ALA A 135 -18.19 -21.88 -10.74
CA ALA A 135 -19.17 -22.95 -10.85
C ALA A 135 -20.35 -22.55 -11.76
N GLY A 136 -20.58 -23.35 -12.80
CA GLY A 136 -21.65 -23.12 -13.79
C GLY A 136 -21.20 -22.48 -15.10
N ASP A 137 -19.96 -22.00 -15.18
CA ASP A 137 -19.41 -21.43 -16.40
C ASP A 137 -19.17 -22.46 -17.50
N ASN A 138 -19.35 -22.04 -18.76
CA ASN A 138 -18.98 -22.84 -19.92
C ASN A 138 -17.50 -22.65 -20.26
N VAL A 139 -16.67 -23.56 -19.76
CA VAL A 139 -15.20 -23.58 -19.98
C VAL A 139 -14.81 -23.42 -21.44
N ARG A 140 -15.53 -24.08 -22.37
CA ARG A 140 -15.18 -24.04 -23.81
C ARG A 140 -15.44 -22.66 -24.41
N GLU A 141 -16.53 -22.00 -24.01
CA GLU A 141 -16.89 -20.68 -24.52
C GLU A 141 -15.96 -19.60 -23.96
N LEU A 142 -15.72 -19.59 -22.64
CA LEU A 142 -14.88 -18.58 -22.00
C LEU A 142 -13.40 -18.70 -22.40
N CYS A 143 -12.91 -19.90 -22.67
CA CYS A 143 -11.53 -20.13 -23.11
C CYS A 143 -11.37 -20.22 -24.64
N ALA A 144 -12.41 -19.92 -25.43
CA ALA A 144 -12.39 -20.12 -26.88
C ALA A 144 -11.30 -19.31 -27.62
N ALA A 145 -10.91 -18.16 -27.07
CA ALA A 145 -9.90 -17.27 -27.64
C ALA A 145 -8.46 -17.55 -27.13
N LEU A 146 -8.30 -18.51 -26.20
CA LEU A 146 -6.99 -18.85 -25.63
C LEU A 146 -6.32 -19.98 -26.42
N HIS A 147 -5.01 -19.94 -26.52
CA HIS A 147 -4.20 -20.92 -27.26
C HIS A 147 -3.43 -21.83 -26.31
N PHE A 148 -3.51 -23.14 -26.55
CA PHE A 148 -2.75 -24.13 -25.80
C PHE A 148 -1.22 -24.03 -26.07
N PRO A 149 -0.37 -24.36 -25.08
CA PRO A 149 -0.72 -24.86 -23.76
C PRO A 149 -1.29 -23.78 -22.84
N LEU A 150 -2.22 -24.17 -21.97
CA LEU A 150 -2.80 -23.30 -20.94
C LEU A 150 -2.30 -23.74 -19.56
N ILE A 151 -2.30 -22.83 -18.60
CA ILE A 151 -2.00 -23.12 -17.20
C ILE A 151 -3.17 -22.72 -16.31
N VAL A 152 -3.59 -23.64 -15.45
CA VAL A 152 -4.65 -23.43 -14.46
C VAL A 152 -4.03 -23.12 -13.10
N LYS A 153 -4.45 -22.03 -12.47
CA LYS A 153 -3.92 -21.53 -11.20
C LYS A 153 -5.03 -21.12 -10.23
N HIS A 154 -4.68 -21.03 -8.95
CA HIS A 154 -5.51 -20.37 -7.95
C HIS A 154 -5.47 -18.85 -8.16
N ILE A 155 -6.57 -18.14 -7.87
CA ILE A 155 -6.68 -16.69 -8.09
C ILE A 155 -5.79 -15.88 -7.15
N SER A 156 -5.60 -16.33 -5.90
CA SER A 156 -4.84 -15.61 -4.86
C SER A 156 -3.70 -16.43 -4.26
N GLY A 157 -3.48 -17.66 -4.73
CA GLY A 157 -2.59 -18.61 -4.08
C GLY A 157 -1.12 -18.25 -4.25
N TYR A 158 -0.37 -18.42 -3.15
CA TYR A 158 1.08 -18.30 -3.09
C TYR A 158 1.74 -19.68 -2.95
N SER A 159 3.08 -19.70 -2.93
CA SER A 159 3.88 -20.90 -2.67
C SER A 159 3.69 -22.11 -3.59
N SER A 160 3.01 -21.94 -4.72
CA SER A 160 2.63 -23.03 -5.62
C SER A 160 1.76 -24.10 -4.93
N VAL A 161 1.08 -23.77 -3.83
CA VAL A 161 0.10 -24.65 -3.18
C VAL A 161 -1.00 -24.99 -4.19
N GLY A 162 -1.32 -26.29 -4.29
CA GLY A 162 -2.25 -26.82 -5.30
C GLY A 162 -1.73 -26.84 -6.74
N MET A 163 -0.48 -26.43 -7.00
CA MET A 163 0.13 -26.49 -8.33
C MET A 163 0.95 -27.77 -8.50
N ASP A 164 0.64 -28.53 -9.56
CA ASP A 164 1.39 -29.69 -10.02
C ASP A 164 1.58 -29.63 -11.54
N LYS A 165 2.31 -30.59 -12.12
CA LYS A 165 2.58 -30.61 -13.58
C LYS A 165 1.32 -30.63 -14.44
N SER A 166 0.24 -31.26 -13.96
CA SER A 166 -1.05 -31.33 -14.67
C SER A 166 -1.80 -30.00 -14.71
N CYS A 167 -1.36 -28.99 -13.96
CA CYS A 167 -1.89 -27.63 -14.11
C CYS A 167 -1.61 -27.05 -15.49
N LYS A 168 -0.56 -27.49 -16.16
CA LYS A 168 -0.30 -27.16 -17.55
C LYS A 168 -1.03 -28.16 -18.46
N VAL A 169 -2.05 -27.68 -19.15
CA VAL A 169 -2.95 -28.49 -19.98
C VAL A 169 -2.72 -28.22 -21.46
N TYR A 170 -2.95 -29.23 -22.29
CA TYR A 170 -2.65 -29.22 -23.72
C TYR A 170 -3.88 -29.38 -24.62
N ASP A 171 -5.03 -29.68 -24.03
CA ASP A 171 -6.30 -29.81 -24.72
C ASP A 171 -7.48 -29.42 -23.81
N MET A 172 -8.66 -29.32 -24.42
CA MET A 172 -9.88 -28.86 -23.78
C MET A 172 -10.43 -29.83 -22.73
N ASP A 173 -10.16 -31.13 -22.86
CA ASP A 173 -10.69 -32.12 -21.91
C ASP A 173 -9.86 -32.10 -20.62
N ALA A 174 -8.53 -32.05 -20.75
CA ALA A 174 -7.63 -31.82 -19.61
C ALA A 174 -7.90 -30.47 -18.92
N LEU A 175 -8.20 -29.42 -19.70
CA LEU A 175 -8.59 -28.12 -19.14
C LEU A 175 -9.83 -28.22 -18.27
N LYS A 176 -10.90 -28.84 -18.77
CA LYS A 176 -12.17 -28.99 -18.02
C LYS A 176 -11.98 -29.77 -16.74
N GLU A 177 -11.23 -30.87 -16.78
CA GLU A 177 -10.95 -31.67 -15.59
C GLU A 177 -10.20 -30.85 -14.53
N ARG A 178 -9.16 -30.11 -14.94
CA ARG A 178 -8.37 -29.32 -14.02
C ARG A 178 -9.15 -28.13 -13.45
N VAL A 179 -9.92 -27.43 -14.29
CA VAL A 179 -10.81 -26.35 -13.85
C VAL A 179 -11.83 -26.85 -12.83
N ALA A 180 -12.47 -28.00 -13.09
CA ALA A 180 -13.44 -28.58 -12.15
C ALA A 180 -12.81 -28.86 -10.78
N ARG A 181 -11.57 -29.38 -10.73
CA ARG A 181 -10.84 -29.58 -9.48
C ARG A 181 -10.54 -28.28 -8.74
N PHE A 182 -10.10 -27.24 -9.45
CA PHE A 182 -9.84 -25.94 -8.83
C PHE A 182 -11.11 -25.28 -8.30
N ILE A 183 -12.23 -25.38 -9.02
CA ILE A 183 -13.52 -24.83 -8.56
C ILE A 183 -14.04 -25.59 -7.33
N ASP A 184 -13.93 -26.92 -7.31
CA ASP A 184 -14.33 -27.74 -6.16
C ASP A 184 -13.51 -27.41 -4.91
N GLN A 185 -12.20 -27.19 -5.07
CA GLN A 185 -11.29 -26.93 -3.97
C GLN A 185 -11.26 -25.45 -3.52
N TYR A 186 -11.33 -24.51 -4.47
CA TYR A 186 -11.04 -23.08 -4.25
C TYR A 186 -12.10 -22.11 -4.77
N GLN A 187 -13.29 -22.61 -5.14
CA GLN A 187 -14.43 -21.85 -5.70
C GLN A 187 -14.22 -21.32 -7.13
N SER A 188 -12.98 -21.00 -7.52
CA SER A 188 -12.67 -20.42 -8.83
C SER A 188 -11.35 -20.93 -9.41
N ALA A 189 -11.19 -20.79 -10.72
CA ALA A 189 -9.98 -21.13 -11.45
C ALA A 189 -9.54 -19.98 -12.35
N LEU A 190 -8.25 -19.64 -12.31
CA LEU A 190 -7.63 -18.77 -13.30
C LEU A 190 -7.00 -19.64 -14.39
N VAL A 191 -7.41 -19.44 -15.64
CA VAL A 191 -6.84 -20.10 -16.82
C VAL A 191 -6.07 -19.07 -17.63
N GLU A 192 -4.81 -19.34 -17.92
CA GLU A 192 -3.94 -18.43 -18.69
C GLU A 192 -3.26 -19.16 -19.84
N GLU A 193 -2.94 -18.45 -20.92
CA GLU A 193 -1.95 -18.96 -21.88
C GLU A 193 -0.60 -19.14 -21.20
N PHE A 194 0.03 -20.31 -21.38
CA PHE A 194 1.35 -20.56 -20.86
C PHE A 194 2.41 -19.88 -21.75
N ILE A 195 3.08 -18.87 -21.21
CA ILE A 195 4.14 -18.16 -21.92
C ILE A 195 5.41 -19.02 -21.94
N SER A 196 5.76 -19.55 -23.10
CA SER A 196 6.99 -20.34 -23.26
C SER A 196 8.23 -19.46 -23.24
N GLY A 197 9.39 -20.05 -22.88
CA GLY A 197 10.66 -19.34 -22.77
C GLY A 197 11.14 -19.23 -21.33
N ASP A 198 12.00 -18.24 -21.06
CA ASP A 198 12.69 -18.11 -19.77
C ASP A 198 11.77 -17.53 -18.69
N GLU A 199 12.01 -17.89 -17.43
CA GLU A 199 11.41 -17.25 -16.27
C GLU A 199 12.46 -16.40 -15.54
N ALA A 200 12.13 -15.14 -15.31
CA ALA A 200 12.96 -14.20 -14.56
C ALA A 200 12.16 -13.63 -13.38
N THR A 201 12.88 -13.27 -12.34
CA THR A 201 12.31 -12.71 -11.13
C THR A 201 13.16 -11.54 -10.65
N VAL A 202 12.49 -10.52 -10.12
CA VAL A 202 13.11 -9.25 -9.75
C VAL A 202 12.53 -8.75 -8.44
N LEU A 203 13.42 -8.34 -7.54
CA LEU A 203 13.07 -7.74 -6.26
C LEU A 203 12.96 -6.24 -6.45
N VAL A 204 11.96 -5.65 -5.83
CA VAL A 204 11.71 -4.22 -5.84
C VAL A 204 11.29 -3.78 -4.45
N CYS A 205 11.76 -2.63 -3.99
CA CYS A 205 11.42 -2.12 -2.67
C CYS A 205 11.35 -0.60 -2.60
N ALA A 206 10.69 -0.12 -1.54
CA ALA A 206 10.75 1.27 -1.14
C ALA A 206 12.19 1.64 -0.75
N ASP A 207 12.67 2.76 -1.27
CA ASP A 207 13.96 3.33 -0.93
C ASP A 207 13.92 4.85 -1.19
N ALA A 208 13.76 5.63 -0.12
CA ALA A 208 13.67 7.09 -0.21
C ALA A 208 14.97 7.76 -0.74
N SER A 209 16.10 7.04 -0.78
CA SER A 209 17.34 7.54 -1.39
C SER A 209 17.32 7.49 -2.92
N GLN A 210 16.40 6.71 -3.51
CA GLN A 210 16.33 6.52 -4.95
C GLN A 210 15.35 7.50 -5.62
N PRO A 211 15.58 7.84 -6.90
CA PRO A 211 14.60 8.56 -7.70
C PRO A 211 13.23 7.86 -7.70
N GLY A 212 12.19 8.60 -7.34
CA GLY A 212 10.82 8.07 -7.20
C GLY A 212 10.59 7.20 -5.97
N GLY A 213 11.54 7.10 -5.05
CA GLY A 213 11.39 6.32 -3.82
C GLY A 213 11.43 4.81 -4.01
N ILE A 214 11.94 4.31 -5.15
CA ILE A 214 11.90 2.89 -5.53
C ILE A 214 13.27 2.40 -5.99
N ARG A 215 13.74 1.32 -5.36
CA ARG A 215 14.90 0.53 -5.78
C ARG A 215 14.44 -0.73 -6.50
N VAL A 216 15.02 -1.01 -7.66
CA VAL A 216 14.87 -2.28 -8.38
C VAL A 216 16.21 -2.97 -8.38
N PHE A 217 16.22 -4.25 -8.02
CA PHE A 217 17.42 -5.07 -7.98
C PHE A 217 17.70 -5.71 -9.35
N PRO A 218 18.96 -6.09 -9.63
CA PRO A 218 19.28 -6.90 -10.81
C PRO A 218 18.42 -8.17 -10.86
N PRO A 219 17.64 -8.40 -11.94
CA PRO A 219 16.82 -9.60 -12.05
C PRO A 219 17.68 -10.86 -12.13
N VAL A 220 17.13 -11.97 -11.62
CA VAL A 220 17.72 -13.30 -11.80
C VAL A 220 16.82 -14.17 -12.66
N MET A 221 17.43 -15.01 -13.47
CA MET A 221 16.78 -16.00 -14.31
C MET A 221 16.96 -17.38 -13.69
N VAL A 222 15.89 -18.17 -13.67
CA VAL A 222 15.95 -19.58 -13.29
C VAL A 222 16.21 -20.45 -14.52
N GLN A 223 17.18 -21.34 -14.40
CA GLN A 223 17.33 -22.47 -15.31
C GLN A 223 16.69 -23.69 -14.65
N PHE A 224 15.63 -24.19 -15.27
CA PHE A 224 14.90 -25.36 -14.82
C PHE A 224 15.65 -26.67 -15.12
N PRO A 225 15.43 -27.73 -14.32
CA PRO A 225 15.88 -29.08 -14.66
C PRO A 225 15.31 -29.56 -16.00
N GLU A 226 15.96 -30.56 -16.60
CA GLU A 226 15.46 -31.18 -17.83
C GLU A 226 14.03 -31.71 -17.65
N GLY A 227 13.13 -31.35 -18.57
CA GLY A 227 11.73 -31.74 -18.53
C GLY A 227 10.83 -30.86 -17.67
N GLU A 228 11.37 -29.81 -17.04
CA GLU A 228 10.61 -28.80 -16.28
C GLU A 228 10.65 -27.44 -16.98
N ASP A 229 9.54 -26.71 -16.94
CA ASP A 229 9.48 -25.35 -17.47
C ASP A 229 8.66 -24.36 -16.64
N PHE A 230 8.20 -24.75 -15.44
CA PHE A 230 7.59 -23.84 -14.45
C PHE A 230 7.71 -24.39 -13.02
N LYS A 231 7.62 -23.50 -12.03
CA LYS A 231 7.62 -23.88 -10.61
C LYS A 231 6.27 -24.47 -10.18
N HIS A 232 6.29 -25.69 -9.69
CA HIS A 232 5.16 -26.35 -9.01
C HIS A 232 5.59 -26.82 -7.61
N PHE A 233 4.62 -27.20 -6.76
CA PHE A 233 4.85 -27.47 -5.33
C PHE A 233 6.04 -28.42 -5.10
N HIS A 234 6.01 -29.59 -5.73
CA HIS A 234 7.05 -30.62 -5.60
C HIS A 234 8.45 -30.15 -6.06
N LEU A 235 8.55 -29.42 -7.19
CA LEU A 235 9.83 -28.88 -7.65
C LEU A 235 10.37 -27.81 -6.70
N LYS A 236 9.47 -27.01 -6.10
CA LYS A 236 9.83 -25.95 -5.16
C LYS A 236 10.30 -26.51 -3.81
N TRP A 237 9.64 -27.54 -3.30
CA TRP A 237 9.82 -28.00 -1.91
C TRP A 237 10.54 -29.34 -1.74
N GLU A 238 10.54 -30.21 -2.75
CA GLU A 238 11.19 -31.54 -2.67
C GLU A 238 12.46 -31.63 -3.54
N THR A 239 12.42 -31.14 -4.78
CA THR A 239 13.52 -31.29 -5.77
C THR A 239 14.38 -30.03 -5.93
N TYR A 240 14.45 -29.18 -4.91
CA TYR A 240 15.05 -27.83 -4.97
C TYR A 240 16.46 -27.80 -5.60
N GLU A 241 17.26 -28.86 -5.42
CA GLU A 241 18.66 -28.98 -5.87
C GLU A 241 18.88 -28.81 -7.39
N GLY A 242 17.83 -28.84 -8.22
CA GLY A 242 17.96 -28.75 -9.67
C GLY A 242 17.87 -27.34 -10.28
N MET A 243 17.43 -26.32 -9.53
CA MET A 243 17.25 -24.97 -10.08
C MET A 243 18.53 -24.13 -9.97
N ILE A 244 19.05 -23.68 -11.11
CA ILE A 244 20.24 -22.81 -11.16
C ILE A 244 19.78 -21.36 -11.37
N TRP A 245 20.28 -20.45 -10.56
CA TRP A 245 19.97 -19.03 -10.63
C TRP A 245 21.17 -18.23 -11.16
N ARG A 246 20.91 -17.36 -12.13
CA ARG A 246 21.93 -16.46 -12.70
C ARG A 246 21.37 -15.05 -12.86
N LEU A 247 22.24 -14.04 -12.79
CA LEU A 247 21.85 -12.68 -13.16
C LEU A 247 21.40 -12.66 -14.62
N VAL A 248 20.35 -11.89 -14.92
CA VAL A 248 20.04 -11.49 -16.29
C VAL A 248 21.19 -10.58 -16.76
N SER A 249 21.73 -10.86 -17.96
CA SER A 249 22.84 -10.08 -18.52
C SER A 249 22.46 -8.62 -18.71
N GLU A 250 23.41 -7.70 -18.50
CA GLU A 250 23.19 -6.27 -18.76
C GLU A 250 22.84 -5.97 -20.23
N ASP A 251 23.31 -6.82 -21.14
CA ASP A 251 23.03 -6.75 -22.57
C ASP A 251 21.77 -7.55 -23.00
N ASP A 252 21.05 -8.19 -22.07
CA ASP A 252 19.85 -8.96 -22.42
C ASP A 252 18.73 -8.00 -22.89
N PRO A 253 18.18 -8.18 -24.11
CA PRO A 253 17.17 -7.27 -24.66
C PRO A 253 15.87 -7.23 -23.84
N ALA A 254 15.61 -8.22 -22.97
CA ALA A 254 14.47 -8.22 -22.06
C ALA A 254 14.67 -7.33 -20.82
N LEU A 255 15.91 -7.01 -20.45
CA LEU A 255 16.23 -6.34 -19.18
C LEU A 255 15.49 -5.00 -18.96
N PRO A 256 15.42 -4.08 -19.94
CA PRO A 256 14.70 -2.82 -19.76
C PRO A 256 13.21 -3.01 -19.43
N ASP A 257 12.56 -3.97 -20.09
CA ASP A 257 11.14 -4.29 -19.88
C ASP A 257 10.93 -4.93 -18.50
N ILE A 258 11.82 -5.83 -18.06
CA ILE A 258 11.76 -6.43 -16.72
C ILE A 258 11.81 -5.34 -15.64
N ILE A 259 12.75 -4.39 -15.76
CA ILE A 259 12.90 -3.28 -14.80
C ILE A 259 11.66 -2.39 -14.83
N HIS A 260 11.15 -2.05 -16.02
CA HIS A 260 9.95 -1.23 -16.16
C HIS A 260 8.73 -1.89 -15.50
N ILE A 261 8.50 -3.18 -15.79
CA ILE A 261 7.41 -3.98 -15.20
C ILE A 261 7.54 -4.00 -13.68
N ALA A 262 8.74 -4.21 -13.14
CA ALA A 262 8.97 -4.25 -11.69
C ALA A 262 8.59 -2.94 -10.99
N ARG A 263 9.05 -1.80 -11.53
CA ARG A 263 8.72 -0.46 -10.96
C ARG A 263 7.23 -0.19 -11.02
N THR A 264 6.62 -0.47 -12.17
CA THR A 264 5.19 -0.22 -12.42
C THR A 264 4.31 -1.09 -11.52
N ALA A 265 4.60 -2.38 -11.42
CA ALA A 265 3.86 -3.29 -10.55
C ALA A 265 3.96 -2.87 -9.08
N PHE A 266 5.16 -2.57 -8.58
CA PHE A 266 5.34 -2.15 -7.19
C PHE A 266 4.61 -0.83 -6.87
N LEU A 267 4.67 0.15 -7.76
CA LEU A 267 4.01 1.43 -7.56
C LEU A 267 2.48 1.30 -7.55
N HIS A 268 1.92 0.60 -8.53
CA HIS A 268 0.46 0.60 -8.75
C HIS A 268 -0.27 -0.54 -8.04
N MET A 269 0.41 -1.67 -7.75
CA MET A 269 -0.20 -2.84 -7.09
C MET A 269 0.14 -2.92 -5.61
N MET A 270 1.23 -2.27 -5.15
CA MET A 270 1.65 -2.24 -3.75
C MET A 270 1.73 -0.83 -3.15
N GLY A 271 1.34 0.19 -3.91
CA GLY A 271 1.40 1.60 -3.47
C GLY A 271 2.81 2.11 -3.18
N GLY A 272 3.85 1.40 -3.67
CA GLY A 272 5.25 1.74 -3.40
C GLY A 272 5.70 1.49 -1.95
N VAL A 273 5.03 0.62 -1.20
CA VAL A 273 5.34 0.35 0.23
C VAL A 273 5.96 -1.02 0.42
N GLY A 274 7.00 -1.11 1.25
CA GLY A 274 7.65 -2.37 1.61
C GLY A 274 8.56 -2.89 0.51
N TYR A 275 8.41 -4.17 0.18
CA TYR A 275 9.13 -4.85 -0.89
C TYR A 275 8.24 -5.89 -1.55
N GLY A 276 8.53 -6.24 -2.81
CA GLY A 276 7.83 -7.29 -3.52
C GLY A 276 8.74 -8.00 -4.50
N ARG A 277 8.46 -9.28 -4.75
CA ARG A 277 9.10 -10.04 -5.83
C ARG A 277 8.17 -10.07 -7.04
N VAL A 278 8.64 -9.60 -8.18
CA VAL A 278 7.92 -9.64 -9.44
C VAL A 278 8.45 -10.79 -10.26
N ASP A 279 7.54 -11.65 -10.72
CA ASP A 279 7.85 -12.78 -11.59
C ASP A 279 7.36 -12.49 -13.02
N VAL A 280 8.20 -12.78 -13.99
CA VAL A 280 7.94 -12.55 -15.42
C VAL A 280 8.39 -13.74 -16.25
N ARG A 281 7.80 -13.88 -17.45
CA ARG A 281 8.34 -14.77 -18.49
C ARG A 281 8.77 -14.00 -19.71
N ILE A 282 9.78 -14.52 -20.39
CA ILE A 282 10.39 -13.93 -21.58
C ILE A 282 10.15 -14.89 -22.74
N ASP A 283 9.24 -14.52 -23.63
CA ASP A 283 9.08 -15.19 -24.92
C ASP A 283 10.24 -14.75 -25.81
N ARG A 284 11.21 -15.65 -26.04
CA ARG A 284 12.44 -15.36 -26.81
C ARG A 284 12.22 -15.29 -28.31
N GLU A 285 11.15 -15.91 -28.83
CA GLU A 285 10.83 -15.85 -30.26
C GLU A 285 10.26 -14.48 -30.61
N LYS A 286 9.40 -13.95 -29.74
CA LYS A 286 8.80 -12.61 -29.89
C LYS A 286 9.63 -11.51 -29.24
N ASN A 287 10.63 -11.90 -28.45
CA ASN A 287 11.38 -11.02 -27.53
C ASN A 287 10.45 -10.13 -26.69
N THR A 288 9.45 -10.72 -26.07
CA THR A 288 8.47 -10.01 -25.23
C THR A 288 8.50 -10.48 -23.79
N VAL A 289 8.56 -9.53 -22.87
CA VAL A 289 8.43 -9.79 -21.43
C VAL A 289 6.96 -9.72 -21.02
N VAL A 290 6.51 -10.74 -20.29
CA VAL A 290 5.13 -10.88 -19.82
C VAL A 290 5.15 -10.96 -18.29
N PHE A 291 4.42 -10.04 -17.66
CA PHE A 291 4.20 -10.05 -16.21
C PHE A 291 3.32 -11.23 -15.80
N LEU A 292 3.78 -11.98 -14.80
CA LEU A 292 3.00 -13.04 -14.16
C LEU A 292 2.29 -12.51 -12.92
N GLU A 293 3.06 -12.08 -11.93
CA GLU A 293 2.55 -11.62 -10.63
C GLU A 293 3.58 -10.79 -9.86
N ILE A 294 3.11 -10.11 -8.81
CA ILE A 294 3.94 -9.52 -7.77
C ILE A 294 3.56 -10.15 -6.43
N ASN A 295 4.54 -10.72 -5.73
CA ASN A 295 4.36 -11.25 -4.39
C ASN A 295 4.84 -10.23 -3.35
N PRO A 296 3.92 -9.60 -2.59
CA PRO A 296 4.22 -8.56 -1.60
C PRO A 296 4.83 -9.08 -0.30
N ASN A 297 4.75 -10.38 -0.05
CA ASN A 297 5.28 -11.06 1.14
C ASN A 297 6.11 -12.26 0.70
N CYS A 298 6.98 -12.05 -0.30
CA CYS A 298 7.80 -13.11 -0.83
C CYS A 298 8.78 -13.62 0.23
N GLY A 299 8.95 -14.94 0.28
CA GLY A 299 9.93 -15.56 1.18
C GLY A 299 11.33 -15.00 0.94
N ILE A 300 11.97 -14.55 2.01
CA ILE A 300 13.28 -13.88 2.00
C ILE A 300 13.91 -13.94 3.39
N MET A 301 15.23 -13.76 3.48
CA MET A 301 16.00 -13.91 4.72
C MET A 301 16.04 -15.34 5.24
N TYR A 302 16.01 -16.31 4.33
CA TYR A 302 16.29 -17.70 4.66
C TYR A 302 17.73 -17.86 5.18
N PRO A 303 18.04 -18.91 5.96
CA PRO A 303 19.43 -19.19 6.33
C PRO A 303 20.27 -19.54 5.09
N TYR A 304 21.60 -19.43 5.21
CA TYR A 304 22.52 -19.81 4.14
C TYR A 304 22.31 -21.27 3.72
N GLY A 305 22.27 -21.52 2.41
CA GLY A 305 22.03 -22.83 1.82
C GLY A 305 20.55 -23.21 1.67
N GLN A 306 19.62 -22.37 2.14
CA GLN A 306 18.17 -22.54 1.95
C GLN A 306 17.56 -21.33 1.23
N GLU A 307 18.35 -20.63 0.41
CA GLU A 307 17.94 -19.36 -0.21
C GLU A 307 16.66 -19.52 -1.04
N GLY A 308 15.69 -18.63 -0.84
CA GLY A 308 14.57 -18.46 -1.78
C GLY A 308 15.00 -17.68 -3.03
N SER A 309 14.07 -17.51 -3.99
CA SER A 309 14.37 -16.75 -5.21
C SER A 309 14.72 -15.29 -4.93
N ALA A 310 14.10 -14.67 -3.90
CA ALA A 310 14.43 -13.31 -3.47
C ALA A 310 15.82 -13.23 -2.82
N ASP A 311 16.23 -14.25 -2.06
CA ASP A 311 17.59 -14.33 -1.51
C ASP A 311 18.65 -14.48 -2.59
N TRP A 312 18.37 -15.25 -3.66
CA TRP A 312 19.28 -15.36 -4.80
C TRP A 312 19.52 -14.02 -5.50
N ILE A 313 18.49 -13.18 -5.62
CA ILE A 313 18.64 -11.81 -6.13
C ILE A 313 19.62 -11.02 -5.26
N LEU A 314 19.41 -11.01 -3.94
CA LEU A 314 20.28 -10.28 -3.02
C LEU A 314 21.70 -10.86 -2.96
N ARG A 315 21.85 -12.19 -3.02
CA ARG A 315 23.14 -12.88 -2.98
C ARG A 315 24.00 -12.57 -4.19
N LEU A 316 23.38 -12.46 -5.37
CA LEU A 316 24.04 -12.16 -6.64
C LEU A 316 24.20 -10.66 -6.90
N THR A 317 23.45 -9.80 -6.20
CA THR A 317 23.60 -8.34 -6.30
C THR A 317 24.96 -7.89 -5.74
N PRO A 318 25.80 -7.18 -6.52
CA PRO A 318 27.05 -6.61 -6.02
C PRO A 318 26.80 -5.60 -4.90
N GLU A 319 27.55 -5.70 -3.80
CA GLU A 319 27.60 -4.72 -2.68
C GLU A 319 26.28 -4.46 -1.91
N PHE A 320 25.13 -4.97 -2.35
CA PHE A 320 23.83 -4.77 -1.70
C PHE A 320 23.13 -6.11 -1.41
N LYS A 321 23.69 -6.83 -0.42
CA LYS A 321 23.23 -8.17 -0.03
C LYS A 321 22.13 -8.11 1.04
N GLN A 322 21.78 -9.26 1.60
CA GLN A 322 20.72 -9.42 2.61
C GLN A 322 20.85 -8.48 3.81
N LYS A 323 22.06 -8.28 4.31
CA LYS A 323 22.32 -7.32 5.40
C LYS A 323 21.90 -5.89 5.04
N GLU A 324 22.35 -5.37 3.91
CA GLU A 324 22.02 -4.01 3.47
C GLU A 324 20.53 -3.85 3.14
N PHE A 325 19.92 -4.89 2.57
CA PHE A 325 18.47 -4.94 2.38
C PHE A 325 17.72 -4.87 3.70
N ALA A 326 18.10 -5.64 4.71
CA ALA A 326 17.47 -5.59 6.03
C ALA A 326 17.62 -4.22 6.69
N LYS A 327 18.82 -3.60 6.61
CA LYS A 327 19.06 -2.24 7.12
C LYS A 327 18.15 -1.22 6.42
N LEU A 328 18.01 -1.31 5.10
CA LEU A 328 17.12 -0.46 4.31
C LEU A 328 15.66 -0.63 4.77
N GLN A 329 15.15 -1.86 4.84
CA GLN A 329 13.76 -2.12 5.27
C GLN A 329 13.47 -1.55 6.67
N ILE A 330 14.38 -1.74 7.62
CA ILE A 330 14.25 -1.21 8.98
C ILE A 330 14.19 0.33 8.97
N SER A 331 15.12 0.98 8.26
CA SER A 331 15.18 2.43 8.18
C SER A 331 13.95 3.03 7.51
N GLU A 332 13.44 2.41 6.43
CA GLU A 332 12.22 2.84 5.75
C GLU A 332 10.99 2.68 6.65
N ALA A 333 10.86 1.55 7.36
CA ALA A 333 9.76 1.34 8.31
C ALA A 333 9.71 2.43 9.39
N ILE A 334 10.86 2.75 9.99
CA ILE A 334 10.99 3.82 11.00
C ILE A 334 10.68 5.19 10.37
N ARG A 335 11.19 5.46 9.17
CA ARG A 335 10.96 6.73 8.46
C ARG A 335 9.48 6.92 8.15
N ILE A 336 8.82 5.92 7.57
CA ILE A 336 7.39 5.94 7.23
C ILE A 336 6.56 6.19 8.49
N HIS A 337 6.86 5.47 9.57
CA HIS A 337 6.17 5.68 10.85
C HIS A 337 6.36 7.11 11.39
N LYS A 338 7.58 7.67 11.33
CA LYS A 338 7.86 9.06 11.72
C LYS A 338 7.07 10.08 10.87
N CYS A 339 6.97 9.85 9.57
CA CYS A 339 6.20 10.70 8.64
C CYS A 339 4.69 10.60 8.91
N LYS A 340 4.19 9.44 9.31
CA LYS A 340 2.76 9.19 9.58
C LYS A 340 2.31 9.62 10.99
N GLN A 341 3.19 10.16 11.82
CA GLN A 341 2.78 10.61 13.16
C GLN A 341 1.76 11.75 13.03
N PRO A 342 0.56 11.61 13.62
CA PRO A 342 -0.48 12.62 13.49
C PRO A 342 -0.01 13.92 14.14
N LEU A 343 -0.16 15.03 13.43
CA LEU A 343 0.15 16.37 13.95
C LEU A 343 -0.88 16.87 14.97
N PHE A 344 -2.05 16.25 14.99
CA PHE A 344 -3.17 16.65 15.81
C PHE A 344 -3.93 15.44 16.35
N ARG A 345 -4.72 15.65 17.38
CA ARG A 345 -5.70 14.69 17.89
C ARG A 345 -7.03 15.37 18.10
N CYS A 346 -8.12 14.65 17.89
CA CYS A 346 -9.44 15.05 18.35
C CYS A 346 -9.51 14.84 19.87
N ALA A 347 -10.04 15.83 20.57
CA ALA A 347 -10.25 15.85 22.00
C ALA A 347 -11.70 16.27 22.28
N TYR A 348 -12.22 15.88 23.44
CA TYR A 348 -13.55 16.24 23.89
C TYR A 348 -13.46 16.90 25.25
N ASP A 349 -14.12 18.04 25.40
CA ASP A 349 -14.34 18.72 26.67
C ASP A 349 -15.85 18.93 26.86
N PRO A 350 -16.44 18.62 28.03
CA PRO A 350 -17.89 18.74 28.22
C PRO A 350 -18.48 20.15 28.00
N VAL A 351 -17.65 21.21 28.02
CA VAL A 351 -18.09 22.59 27.82
C VAL A 351 -17.77 23.07 26.40
N ARG A 352 -16.63 22.66 25.83
CA ARG A 352 -16.19 23.06 24.48
C ARG A 352 -16.59 22.07 23.39
N GLU A 353 -17.14 20.93 23.77
CA GLU A 353 -17.41 19.78 22.93
C GLU A 353 -16.13 19.24 22.24
N TYR A 354 -16.25 18.78 21.00
CA TYR A 354 -15.12 18.27 20.24
C TYR A 354 -14.25 19.40 19.71
N TYR A 355 -12.94 19.24 19.83
CA TYR A 355 -11.95 20.15 19.27
C TYR A 355 -10.70 19.37 18.86
N ILE A 356 -9.81 20.01 18.12
CA ILE A 356 -8.52 19.42 17.74
C ILE A 356 -7.37 20.18 18.36
N CYS A 357 -6.32 19.47 18.78
CA CYS A 357 -5.12 20.09 19.35
C CYS A 357 -3.84 19.45 18.80
N ALA A 358 -2.76 20.22 18.78
CA ALA A 358 -1.45 19.75 18.33
C ALA A 358 -0.90 18.64 19.25
N THR A 359 -0.34 17.57 18.66
CA THR A 359 0.28 16.45 19.41
C THR A 359 1.76 16.71 19.74
N ARG A 360 2.37 17.65 19.02
CA ARG A 360 3.76 18.12 19.13
C ARG A 360 3.84 19.57 18.66
N ASP A 361 4.99 20.20 18.84
CA ASP A 361 5.23 21.52 18.28
C ASP A 361 5.20 21.45 16.74
N ILE A 362 4.52 22.40 16.10
CA ILE A 362 4.33 22.47 14.65
C ILE A 362 4.95 23.79 14.17
N PRO A 363 6.04 23.73 13.39
CA PRO A 363 6.63 24.92 12.78
C PRO A 363 5.69 25.62 11.80
N ALA A 364 5.78 26.94 11.71
CA ALA A 364 5.08 27.73 10.70
C ALA A 364 5.32 27.16 9.28
N GLY A 365 4.25 27.14 8.46
CA GLY A 365 4.26 26.60 7.10
C GLY A 365 4.13 25.09 6.98
N SER A 366 4.16 24.34 8.10
CA SER A 366 3.93 22.88 8.06
C SER A 366 2.51 22.57 7.59
N ILE A 367 2.36 21.63 6.65
CA ILE A 367 1.05 21.10 6.26
C ILE A 367 0.50 20.28 7.43
N ILE A 368 -0.62 20.71 7.99
CA ILE A 368 -1.32 20.03 9.07
C ILE A 368 -2.38 19.08 8.49
N PHE A 369 -3.08 19.55 7.44
CA PHE A 369 -4.07 18.77 6.73
C PHE A 369 -3.74 18.67 5.25
N GLU A 370 -3.61 17.44 4.78
CA GLU A 370 -3.61 17.14 3.36
C GLU A 370 -5.06 16.98 2.91
N GLY A 371 -5.60 18.00 2.24
CA GLY A 371 -6.97 18.02 1.70
C GLY A 371 -7.04 17.64 0.22
N GLU A 372 -5.92 17.75 -0.50
CA GLU A 372 -5.86 17.39 -1.92
C GLU A 372 -6.10 15.89 -2.13
N GLY A 373 -7.00 15.54 -3.04
CA GLY A 373 -7.31 14.15 -3.39
C GLY A 373 -8.05 13.35 -2.31
N ARG A 374 -8.50 13.98 -1.22
CA ARG A 374 -9.33 13.31 -0.21
C ARG A 374 -10.67 12.87 -0.78
N LEU A 375 -11.17 11.76 -0.24
CA LEU A 375 -12.53 11.31 -0.49
C LEU A 375 -13.52 12.29 0.13
N VAL A 376 -14.48 12.72 -0.68
CA VAL A 376 -15.64 13.52 -0.28
C VAL A 376 -16.87 12.93 -0.96
N ARG A 377 -18.03 13.11 -0.34
CA ARG A 377 -19.30 12.80 -1.00
C ARG A 377 -19.78 14.05 -1.72
N LEU A 378 -19.96 13.98 -3.04
CA LEU A 378 -20.52 15.09 -3.80
C LEU A 378 -22.04 14.91 -3.93
N CYS A 379 -22.79 15.95 -3.58
CA CYS A 379 -24.25 15.98 -3.73
C CYS A 379 -24.68 17.25 -4.47
N THR A 380 -25.79 17.18 -5.20
CA THR A 380 -26.44 18.38 -5.72
C THR A 380 -27.48 18.87 -4.72
N LYS A 381 -27.57 20.18 -4.51
CA LYS A 381 -28.55 20.76 -3.58
C LYS A 381 -30.01 20.38 -3.90
N PRO A 382 -30.45 20.33 -5.18
CA PRO A 382 -31.80 19.86 -5.50
C PRO A 382 -32.06 18.41 -5.09
N TYR A 383 -31.07 17.51 -5.21
CA TYR A 383 -31.20 16.13 -4.77
C TYR A 383 -31.41 16.03 -3.27
N VAL A 384 -30.58 16.74 -2.48
CA VAL A 384 -30.69 16.76 -1.01
C VAL A 384 -32.06 17.31 -0.60
N LYS A 385 -32.50 18.44 -1.14
CA LYS A 385 -33.79 19.05 -0.80
C LYS A 385 -34.99 18.14 -1.11
N ALA A 386 -34.91 17.31 -2.15
CA ALA A 386 -36.00 16.45 -2.57
C ALA A 386 -36.03 15.09 -1.87
N ASN A 387 -34.89 14.60 -1.38
CA ASN A 387 -34.75 13.21 -0.92
C ASN A 387 -34.36 13.07 0.56
N TRP A 388 -33.85 14.12 1.19
CA TRP A 388 -33.44 14.08 2.59
C TRP A 388 -34.53 14.66 3.48
N SER A 389 -34.56 14.21 4.73
CA SER A 389 -35.44 14.78 5.75
C SER A 389 -35.07 16.23 6.05
N GLU A 390 -35.99 16.96 6.70
CA GLU A 390 -35.73 18.33 7.14
C GLU A 390 -34.52 18.43 8.09
N VAL A 391 -34.31 17.42 8.95
CA VAL A 391 -33.17 17.34 9.87
C VAL A 391 -31.86 17.21 9.09
N GLU A 392 -31.78 16.23 8.19
CA GLU A 392 -30.59 16.00 7.36
C GLU A 392 -30.31 17.18 6.41
N TYR A 393 -31.34 17.83 5.89
CA TYR A 393 -31.17 19.03 5.06
C TYR A 393 -30.60 20.21 5.86
N ASN A 394 -31.00 20.35 7.13
CA ASN A 394 -30.40 21.36 8.00
C ASN A 394 -28.94 21.04 8.29
N GLU A 395 -28.60 19.79 8.65
CA GLU A 395 -27.21 19.34 8.81
C GLU A 395 -26.39 19.60 7.53
N PHE A 396 -26.94 19.30 6.35
CA PHE A 396 -26.32 19.60 5.07
C PHE A 396 -26.00 21.09 4.89
N LEU A 397 -26.88 22.00 5.29
CA LEU A 397 -26.63 23.45 5.21
C LEU A 397 -25.52 23.92 6.18
N HIS A 398 -25.29 23.18 7.26
CA HIS A 398 -24.25 23.48 8.25
C HIS A 398 -22.89 22.89 7.86
N ASP A 399 -22.87 21.67 7.34
CA ASP A 399 -21.65 20.87 7.23
C ASP A 399 -21.11 20.74 5.79
N ALA A 400 -21.94 20.97 4.77
CA ALA A 400 -21.54 20.79 3.38
C ALA A 400 -20.94 22.06 2.78
N TRP A 401 -19.83 21.94 2.05
CA TRP A 401 -19.20 23.08 1.38
C TRP A 401 -19.64 23.20 -0.08
N PRO A 402 -19.98 24.41 -0.56
CA PRO A 402 -20.28 24.62 -1.97
C PRO A 402 -19.04 24.37 -2.83
N VAL A 403 -19.22 23.58 -3.90
CA VAL A 403 -18.24 23.38 -4.96
C VAL A 403 -18.66 24.22 -6.17
N GLY A 404 -17.99 25.35 -6.36
CA GLY A 404 -18.27 26.31 -7.43
C GLY A 404 -19.21 27.45 -7.00
N ALA A 405 -19.19 28.53 -7.78
CA ALA A 405 -19.85 29.80 -7.42
C ALA A 405 -21.40 29.75 -7.51
N GLU A 406 -21.96 28.75 -8.18
CA GLU A 406 -23.41 28.63 -8.38
C GLU A 406 -24.14 28.01 -7.18
N GLY A 407 -23.42 27.45 -6.20
CA GLY A 407 -24.04 26.74 -5.07
C GLY A 407 -24.92 25.57 -5.53
N HIS A 408 -24.51 24.87 -6.60
CA HIS A 408 -25.23 23.71 -7.13
C HIS A 408 -24.70 22.39 -6.56
N TYR A 409 -23.37 22.23 -6.57
CA TYR A 409 -22.68 21.07 -6.06
C TYR A 409 -22.17 21.36 -4.65
N TYR A 410 -22.22 20.37 -3.78
CA TYR A 410 -21.74 20.46 -2.42
C TYR A 410 -20.92 19.23 -2.06
N ALA A 411 -19.78 19.43 -1.42
CA ALA A 411 -18.97 18.37 -0.85
C ALA A 411 -19.37 18.16 0.61
N LEU A 412 -19.56 16.90 0.99
CA LEU A 412 -19.72 16.46 2.38
C LEU A 412 -18.53 15.60 2.78
N TRP A 413 -18.29 15.54 4.09
CA TRP A 413 -17.42 14.52 4.68
C TRP A 413 -17.84 13.10 4.25
N ASP A 414 -16.86 12.22 4.20
CA ASP A 414 -17.08 10.79 4.02
C ASP A 414 -17.89 10.20 5.19
N LEU A 415 -18.47 9.02 4.99
CA LEU A 415 -19.27 8.32 6.00
C LEU A 415 -18.41 7.85 7.19
N GLU A 416 -17.10 7.69 6.99
CA GLU A 416 -16.18 7.37 8.07
C GLU A 416 -15.97 8.57 9.01
N SER A 417 -16.64 8.53 10.17
CA SER A 417 -16.53 9.57 11.20
C SER A 417 -15.11 9.79 11.75
N SER A 418 -14.21 8.82 11.59
CA SER A 418 -12.81 8.94 11.99
C SER A 418 -12.05 10.06 11.27
N ASP A 419 -12.53 10.48 10.10
CA ASP A 419 -11.94 11.58 9.32
C ASP A 419 -12.59 12.94 9.59
N TRP A 420 -13.70 12.98 10.33
CA TRP A 420 -14.40 14.21 10.64
C TRP A 420 -13.54 15.12 11.52
N ARG A 421 -13.64 16.43 11.27
CA ARG A 421 -12.77 17.42 11.91
C ARG A 421 -13.60 18.50 12.56
N ALA A 422 -13.62 18.48 13.88
CA ALA A 422 -14.15 19.56 14.70
C ALA A 422 -13.12 20.70 14.77
N VAL A 423 -12.94 21.42 13.65
CA VAL A 423 -12.10 22.61 13.60
C VAL A 423 -12.90 23.79 14.12
N ASN A 424 -12.50 24.32 15.28
CA ASN A 424 -13.17 25.49 15.85
C ASN A 424 -12.75 26.79 15.16
N HIS A 425 -13.67 27.75 15.17
CA HIS A 425 -13.41 29.08 14.70
C HIS A 425 -12.52 29.88 15.67
N SER A 426 -11.53 30.59 15.15
CA SER A 426 -10.89 31.70 15.82
C SER A 426 -10.79 32.92 14.90
N CYS A 427 -11.01 34.12 15.47
CA CYS A 427 -10.72 35.38 14.78
C CYS A 427 -9.21 35.68 14.70
N ASP A 428 -8.39 34.95 15.47
CA ASP A 428 -6.93 34.90 15.39
C ASP A 428 -6.51 33.42 15.21
N PRO A 429 -6.69 32.85 14.00
CA PRO A 429 -6.46 31.42 13.77
C PRO A 429 -4.96 31.10 13.71
N ASN A 430 -4.61 29.86 14.05
CA ASN A 430 -3.24 29.35 13.87
C ASN A 430 -3.10 28.46 12.63
N MET A 431 -4.20 28.15 11.94
CA MET A 431 -4.22 27.42 10.69
C MET A 431 -4.94 28.20 9.59
N GLY A 432 -4.53 27.97 8.35
CA GLY A 432 -5.16 28.53 7.16
C GLY A 432 -4.93 27.64 5.94
N PHE A 433 -5.76 27.81 4.91
CA PHE A 433 -5.53 27.15 3.63
C PHE A 433 -4.19 27.57 3.04
N CYS A 434 -3.51 26.63 2.42
CA CYS A 434 -2.32 26.90 1.63
C CYS A 434 -2.65 27.88 0.47
N PRO A 435 -1.66 28.64 -0.03
CA PRO A 435 -1.84 29.54 -1.16
C PRO A 435 -2.43 28.86 -2.41
N ASN A 436 -2.88 29.67 -3.37
CA ASN A 436 -3.46 29.22 -4.65
C ASN A 436 -4.78 28.43 -4.53
N ARG A 437 -5.60 28.74 -3.52
CA ARG A 437 -6.90 28.06 -3.27
C ARG A 437 -6.74 26.55 -3.07
N SER A 438 -5.65 26.14 -2.41
CA SER A 438 -5.40 24.75 -2.08
C SER A 438 -6.38 24.26 -1.01
N LEU A 439 -6.72 22.97 -1.07
CA LEU A 439 -7.47 22.27 -0.02
C LEU A 439 -6.57 21.87 1.16
N ASN A 440 -5.25 21.97 1.01
CA ASN A 440 -4.32 21.76 2.12
C ASN A 440 -4.42 22.89 3.13
N VAL A 441 -4.22 22.56 4.40
CA VAL A 441 -4.18 23.52 5.51
C VAL A 441 -2.82 23.46 6.17
N HIS A 442 -2.21 24.62 6.37
CA HIS A 442 -0.91 24.74 7.03
C HIS A 442 -0.97 25.55 8.33
N ALA A 443 0.12 25.50 9.09
CA ALA A 443 0.36 26.36 10.23
C ALA A 443 0.69 27.80 9.77
N LEU A 444 -0.06 28.80 10.25
CA LEU A 444 0.19 30.22 9.97
C LEU A 444 1.35 30.80 10.80
N ARG A 445 1.65 30.15 11.92
CA ARG A 445 2.73 30.48 12.86
C ARG A 445 3.18 29.20 13.56
N ASP A 446 4.21 29.29 14.38
CA ASP A 446 4.56 28.18 15.27
C ASP A 446 3.41 27.89 16.24
N ILE A 447 3.10 26.60 16.40
CA ILE A 447 2.01 26.09 17.25
C ILE A 447 2.63 25.18 18.31
N ALA A 448 2.33 25.45 19.57
CA ALA A 448 2.86 24.64 20.67
C ALA A 448 2.11 23.31 20.80
N LYS A 449 2.80 22.26 21.28
CA LYS A 449 2.16 21.01 21.68
C LYS A 449 1.00 21.26 22.65
N GLY A 450 -0.16 20.69 22.34
CA GLY A 450 -1.38 20.81 23.13
C GLY A 450 -2.20 22.07 22.85
N GLU A 451 -1.69 23.01 22.06
CA GLU A 451 -2.45 24.17 21.59
C GLU A 451 -3.61 23.70 20.69
N GLU A 452 -4.76 24.34 20.86
CA GLU A 452 -5.94 24.11 20.02
C GLU A 452 -5.70 24.60 18.60
N LEU A 453 -6.08 23.80 17.62
CA LEU A 453 -5.95 24.14 16.21
C LEU A 453 -7.24 24.78 15.72
N THR A 454 -7.14 26.00 15.21
CA THR A 454 -8.29 26.84 14.85
C THR A 454 -8.14 27.45 13.47
N MET A 455 -9.27 27.67 12.80
CA MET A 455 -9.34 28.32 11.49
C MET A 455 -10.31 29.50 11.50
N ASP A 456 -10.13 30.41 10.54
CA ASP A 456 -11.16 31.40 10.26
C ASP A 456 -12.23 30.80 9.34
N CYS A 457 -13.42 30.51 9.88
CA CYS A 457 -14.52 29.94 9.12
C CYS A 457 -14.98 30.85 7.97
N ARG A 458 -14.74 32.17 8.05
CA ARG A 458 -15.06 33.10 6.96
C ARG A 458 -14.34 32.75 5.66
N LEU A 459 -13.26 31.97 5.73
CA LEU A 459 -12.52 31.50 4.55
C LEU A 459 -13.28 30.43 3.74
N PHE A 460 -14.26 29.76 4.34
CA PHE A 460 -15.00 28.66 3.71
C PHE A 460 -16.53 28.75 3.92
N MET A 461 -17.02 29.83 4.53
CA MET A 461 -18.44 30.13 4.65
C MET A 461 -18.94 30.95 3.46
N ASP A 462 -20.10 30.58 2.92
CA ASP A 462 -20.86 31.38 1.97
C ASP A 462 -22.13 31.97 2.62
N ASP A 463 -22.90 32.74 1.86
CA ASP A 463 -24.14 33.37 2.33
C ASP A 463 -25.26 32.34 2.61
N THR A 464 -25.06 31.07 2.26
CA THR A 464 -26.03 29.99 2.51
C THR A 464 -25.80 29.32 3.85
N MET A 465 -24.60 29.47 4.44
CA MET A 465 -24.29 28.97 5.77
C MET A 465 -24.80 29.92 6.86
N PRO A 466 -25.42 29.39 7.93
CA PRO A 466 -25.97 30.21 9.00
C PRO A 466 -24.87 30.92 9.81
N PRO A 467 -25.10 32.16 10.25
CA PRO A 467 -24.16 32.88 11.09
C PRO A 467 -24.15 32.34 12.52
N PHE A 468 -23.04 32.52 13.24
CA PHE A 468 -22.89 32.08 14.62
C PHE A 468 -22.12 33.10 15.48
N GLN A 469 -22.26 32.98 16.80
CA GLN A 469 -21.51 33.79 17.76
C GLN A 469 -20.13 33.17 18.02
N CYS A 470 -19.08 33.96 17.84
CA CYS A 470 -17.71 33.57 18.12
C CYS A 470 -17.40 33.62 19.62
N HIS A 471 -16.72 32.57 20.11
CA HIS A 471 -16.28 32.43 21.49
C HIS A 471 -14.75 32.31 21.64
N CYS A 472 -13.96 32.74 20.65
CA CYS A 472 -12.50 32.58 20.64
C CYS A 472 -11.75 33.38 21.71
N LYS A 473 -12.39 34.41 22.31
CA LYS A 473 -11.85 35.29 23.36
C LYS A 473 -10.59 36.08 22.96
N THR A 474 -10.23 36.11 21.69
CA THR A 474 -9.09 36.90 21.20
C THR A 474 -9.44 38.40 21.23
N SER A 475 -8.43 39.27 21.36
CA SER A 475 -8.64 40.73 21.41
C SER A 475 -9.16 41.31 20.09
N ILE A 476 -9.02 40.57 19.00
CA ILE A 476 -9.47 40.95 17.65
C ILE A 476 -10.78 40.24 17.24
N CYS A 477 -11.50 39.67 18.20
CA CYS A 477 -12.74 38.93 17.95
C CYS A 477 -13.81 39.81 17.27
N ALA A 478 -14.37 39.33 16.15
CA ALA A 478 -15.45 40.00 15.41
C ALA A 478 -16.83 39.83 16.07
N GLY A 479 -16.95 38.98 17.09
CA GLY A 479 -18.21 38.69 17.79
C GLY A 479 -19.14 37.80 16.99
N TRP A 480 -19.70 38.28 15.87
CA TRP A 480 -20.59 37.50 15.00
C TRP A 480 -19.92 37.15 13.68
N ILE A 481 -20.00 35.88 13.30
CA ILE A 481 -19.38 35.34 12.09
C ILE A 481 -20.47 35.01 11.08
N ARG A 482 -20.27 35.45 9.84
CA ARG A 482 -21.20 35.24 8.71
C ARG A 482 -20.41 35.10 7.40
N GLY A 483 -20.97 34.39 6.44
CA GLY A 483 -20.47 34.35 5.07
C GLY A 483 -20.57 35.71 4.36
N GLY A 484 -19.89 35.85 3.23
CA GLY A 484 -20.01 37.00 2.32
C GLY A 484 -19.23 38.27 2.71
N VAL A 485 -18.68 38.36 3.92
CA VAL A 485 -17.93 39.55 4.40
C VAL A 485 -16.41 39.34 4.33
N MET A 486 -15.89 39.16 3.12
CA MET A 486 -14.52 39.54 2.77
C MET A 486 -14.47 39.93 1.29
N ARG A 487 -14.92 41.16 0.98
CA ARG A 487 -14.54 41.81 -0.27
C ARG A 487 -13.74 43.11 -0.09
N GLU A 488 -13.68 43.69 1.10
CA GLU A 488 -12.93 44.92 1.33
C GLU A 488 -12.35 44.97 2.75
N SER A 489 -11.27 44.22 2.99
CA SER A 489 -10.33 44.54 4.06
C SER A 489 -8.92 44.36 3.52
N HIS A 490 -8.15 45.45 3.49
CA HIS A 490 -6.80 45.62 2.92
C HIS A 490 -5.69 44.72 3.51
N PHE A 491 -5.98 43.47 3.89
CA PHE A 491 -4.99 42.54 4.44
C PHE A 491 -4.45 41.50 3.44
N PHE A 492 -4.91 41.48 2.19
CA PHE A 492 -4.40 40.56 1.17
C PHE A 492 -3.44 41.15 0.13
N GLU A 493 -3.05 42.43 0.22
CA GLU A 493 -2.16 43.05 -0.77
C GLU A 493 -0.69 43.19 -0.35
N SER A 494 -0.24 42.71 0.81
CA SER A 494 1.17 42.90 1.21
C SER A 494 2.12 41.72 0.96
N TYR A 495 1.69 40.57 0.42
CA TYR A 495 2.61 39.44 0.17
C TYR A 495 2.54 38.76 -1.20
N THR A 496 1.76 39.27 -2.16
CA THR A 496 1.70 38.71 -3.53
C THR A 496 1.85 39.77 -4.61
N GLU A 497 2.90 40.59 -4.54
CA GLU A 497 3.33 41.42 -5.68
C GLU A 497 4.42 40.78 -6.55
N ARG A 498 4.73 39.50 -6.29
CA ARG A 498 5.53 38.70 -7.21
C ARG A 498 4.86 37.37 -7.32
N LEU A 499 4.14 37.16 -8.42
CA LEU A 499 4.23 35.97 -9.26
C LEU A 499 2.97 35.81 -10.12
N ILE A 500 3.21 35.90 -11.43
CA ILE A 500 2.54 35.13 -12.49
C ILE A 500 1.26 35.76 -13.07
N HIS A 501 1.50 36.67 -14.03
CA HIS A 501 0.90 36.56 -15.36
C HIS A 501 1.28 35.20 -15.95
N ARG A 502 0.33 34.26 -16.08
CA ARG A 502 0.41 33.23 -17.12
C ARG A 502 -0.94 33.19 -17.82
N GLU A 503 -0.88 33.58 -19.08
CA GLU A 503 -1.98 33.62 -20.03
C GLU A 503 -2.64 32.24 -20.15
N ASP A 504 -3.97 32.27 -20.14
CA ASP A 504 -4.85 31.16 -20.47
C ASP A 504 -4.58 30.67 -21.90
N LYS A 505 -3.76 29.64 -22.03
CA LYS A 505 -3.77 28.73 -23.17
C LYS A 505 -3.70 27.31 -22.64
N PHE A 506 -4.49 26.43 -23.26
CA PHE A 506 -4.63 24.98 -23.00
C PHE A 506 -5.75 24.57 -22.02
N ILE A 507 -7.01 24.63 -22.48
CA ILE A 507 -7.87 23.44 -22.47
C ILE A 507 -8.63 23.42 -23.81
N THR A 508 -8.08 22.68 -24.77
CA THR A 508 -8.73 22.37 -26.05
C THR A 508 -9.83 21.34 -25.79
N GLN A 509 -11.00 21.59 -26.37
CA GLN A 509 -12.21 20.79 -26.28
C GLN A 509 -11.99 19.32 -26.68
N LEU A 510 -12.12 18.40 -25.72
CA LEU A 510 -12.43 16.99 -25.98
C LEU A 510 -13.96 16.84 -26.04
N THR A 511 -14.56 17.23 -27.17
CA THR A 511 -15.95 16.90 -27.48
C THR A 511 -16.00 16.00 -28.69
N ARG A 512 -16.26 14.71 -28.41
CA ARG A 512 -17.03 13.71 -29.17
C ARG A 512 -17.20 13.95 -30.68
N ASN A 513 -16.53 13.12 -31.47
CA ASN A 513 -17.17 12.18 -32.40
C ASN A 513 -16.25 10.98 -32.61
#